data_AF-A0A517Y2Q1-F1
#
_entry.id   AF-A0A517Y2Q1-F1
#
_cell.length_a   1.000
_cell.length_b   1.000
_cell.length_c   1.000
_cell.angle_alpha   90.00
_cell.angle_beta   90.00
_cell.angle_gamma   90.00
#
_symmetry.space_group_name_H-M   'P 1'
#
loop_
_entity.id
_entity.type
_entity.pdbx_description
1 polymer ?
#
loop_
_entity_poly.entity_id
_entity_poly.type
_entity_poly.pdbx_seq_one_letter_code
_entity_poly.pdbx_strand_id
1 'polypeptide(L)'
;MSDPFDLARFVRAQAHDYSAALAEVRAGRKESHWMWYVFPQLAGLGSSPTARKYGVSGRAEAEAYLAHPVLGPRLLEIAAAALAVEGRTAFDVFGTPDDLKLRSFATLFARVAPPGSVFEQLLAKYFDGELDTRTLRLLGEGR
;
A
#
# COMPACT_ATOMS: atom_id res chain seq x y z
N MET A 1 -2.30 -7.05 -25.50
CA MET A 1 -2.90 -6.13 -24.52
C MET A 1 -3.85 -6.92 -23.65
N SER A 2 -3.37 -7.50 -22.57
CA SER A 2 -4.20 -8.13 -21.56
C SER A 2 -3.89 -7.43 -20.24
N ASP A 3 -4.88 -6.74 -19.66
CA ASP A 3 -4.86 -6.26 -18.28
C ASP A 3 -5.79 -7.18 -17.47
N PRO A 4 -5.37 -8.43 -17.18
CA PRO A 4 -6.25 -9.43 -16.57
C PRO A 4 -6.71 -9.03 -15.16
N PHE A 5 -6.04 -8.05 -14.55
CA PHE A 5 -6.33 -7.55 -13.21
C PHE A 5 -7.00 -6.16 -13.21
N ASP A 6 -7.27 -5.54 -14.36
CA ASP A 6 -7.73 -4.12 -14.46
C ASP A 6 -6.86 -3.17 -13.60
N LEU A 7 -5.53 -3.26 -13.71
CA LEU A 7 -4.60 -2.35 -13.06
C LEU A 7 -4.80 -0.89 -13.50
N ALA A 8 -5.34 -0.69 -14.69
CA ALA A 8 -5.73 0.63 -15.19
C ALA A 8 -6.67 1.37 -14.23
N ARG A 9 -7.44 0.67 -13.38
CA ARG A 9 -8.27 1.32 -12.34
C ARG A 9 -7.46 2.12 -11.34
N PHE A 10 -6.27 1.66 -10.96
CA PHE A 10 -5.38 2.39 -10.06
C PHE A 10 -4.75 3.58 -10.75
N VAL A 11 -4.30 3.41 -12.00
CA VAL A 11 -3.70 4.49 -12.80
C VAL A 11 -4.68 5.66 -12.94
N ARG A 12 -5.95 5.36 -13.29
CA ARG A 12 -7.01 6.37 -13.40
C ARG A 12 -7.26 7.09 -12.08
N ALA A 13 -7.34 6.35 -10.96
CA ALA A 13 -7.56 6.94 -9.64
C ALA A 13 -6.40 7.85 -9.19
N GLN A 14 -5.17 7.43 -9.48
CA GLN A 14 -3.97 8.18 -9.12
C GLN A 14 -3.69 9.40 -10.01
N ALA A 15 -4.38 9.54 -11.15
CA ALA A 15 -4.06 10.55 -12.18
C ALA A 15 -4.04 11.99 -11.63
N HIS A 16 -4.95 12.30 -10.70
CA HIS A 16 -5.06 13.63 -10.10
C HIS A 16 -4.56 13.68 -8.65
N ASP A 17 -4.53 12.54 -7.96
CA ASP A 17 -4.29 12.52 -6.51
C ASP A 17 -2.86 12.15 -6.11
N TYR A 18 -2.10 11.48 -6.98
CA TYR A 18 -0.80 10.92 -6.59
C TYR A 18 0.20 12.00 -6.18
N SER A 19 0.23 13.13 -6.89
CA SER A 19 1.12 14.24 -6.57
C SER A 19 0.83 14.85 -5.20
N ALA A 20 -0.46 15.04 -4.88
CA ALA A 20 -0.91 15.52 -3.58
C ALA A 20 -0.62 14.50 -2.47
N ALA A 21 -0.93 13.22 -2.69
CA ALA A 21 -0.63 12.14 -1.76
C ALA A 21 0.86 12.07 -1.41
N LEU A 22 1.72 12.19 -2.42
CA LEU A 22 3.16 12.20 -2.23
C LEU A 22 3.64 13.42 -1.42
N ALA A 23 3.08 14.61 -1.69
CA ALA A 23 3.40 15.81 -0.94
C ALA A 23 2.97 15.69 0.53
N GLU A 24 1.76 15.20 0.79
CA GLU A 24 1.22 14.95 2.14
C GLU A 24 2.08 13.94 2.92
N VAL A 25 2.45 12.82 2.30
CA VAL A 25 3.32 11.82 2.92
C VAL A 25 4.70 12.42 3.23
N ARG A 26 5.29 13.18 2.31
CA ARG A 26 6.58 13.88 2.55
C ARG A 26 6.49 14.91 3.67
N ALA A 27 5.34 15.57 3.81
CA ALA A 27 5.06 16.47 4.93
C ALA A 27 4.81 15.73 6.26
N GLY A 28 4.75 14.39 6.23
CA GLY A 28 4.52 13.54 7.37
C GLY A 28 3.10 13.63 7.93
N ARG A 29 2.13 14.06 7.12
CA ARG A 29 0.72 14.14 7.51
C ARG A 29 -0.18 13.99 6.29
N LYS A 30 -0.95 12.92 6.27
CA LYS A 30 -2.03 12.68 5.33
C LYS A 30 -3.23 13.58 5.65
N GLU A 31 -3.80 14.17 4.61
CA GLU A 31 -4.93 15.11 4.71
C GLU A 31 -6.09 14.72 3.78
N SER A 32 -5.81 14.08 2.64
CA SER A 32 -6.80 13.79 1.60
C SER A 32 -7.19 12.31 1.48
N HIS A 33 -8.15 11.99 0.61
CA HIS A 33 -8.83 10.69 0.52
C HIS A 33 -8.27 9.74 -0.55
N TRP A 34 -7.01 9.31 -0.44
CA TRP A 34 -6.34 8.50 -1.48
C TRP A 34 -5.85 7.12 -1.03
N MET A 35 -6.04 6.74 0.24
CA MET A 35 -5.38 5.58 0.85
C MET A 35 -5.59 4.28 0.06
N TRP A 36 -6.82 4.01 -0.40
CA TRP A 36 -7.18 2.75 -1.04
C TRP A 36 -6.43 2.43 -2.33
N TYR A 37 -6.04 3.45 -3.11
CA TYR A 37 -5.43 3.26 -4.43
C TYR A 37 -3.99 3.76 -4.52
N VAL A 38 -3.48 4.43 -3.48
CA VAL A 38 -2.06 4.79 -3.35
C VAL A 38 -1.30 3.78 -2.49
N PHE A 39 -1.91 3.29 -1.40
CA PHE A 39 -1.40 2.18 -0.57
C PHE A 39 -2.40 1.03 -0.59
N PRO A 40 -2.55 0.32 -1.72
CA PRO A 40 -3.59 -0.68 -1.88
C PRO A 40 -3.33 -1.91 -1.00
N GLN A 41 -4.39 -2.44 -0.39
CA GLN A 41 -4.35 -3.63 0.44
C GLN A 41 -5.16 -4.77 -0.21
N LEU A 42 -5.06 -5.99 0.31
CA LEU A 42 -5.84 -7.12 -0.21
C LEU A 42 -7.35 -6.88 -0.13
N ALA A 43 -8.06 -7.34 -1.16
CA ALA A 43 -9.50 -7.46 -1.15
C ALA A 43 -9.96 -8.33 0.03
N GLY A 44 -11.07 -7.95 0.66
CA GLY A 44 -11.60 -8.62 1.86
C GLY A 44 -11.13 -8.02 3.20
N LEU A 45 -10.13 -7.13 3.21
CA LEU A 45 -9.74 -6.40 4.42
C LEU A 45 -10.70 -5.25 4.76
N GLY A 46 -11.23 -4.58 3.74
CA GLY A 46 -12.21 -3.49 3.88
C GLY A 46 -13.57 -3.80 3.27
N SER A 47 -14.63 -3.19 3.81
CA SER A 47 -16.03 -3.44 3.43
C SER A 47 -16.69 -2.29 2.66
N SER A 48 -16.04 -1.13 2.51
CA SER A 48 -16.61 -0.01 1.75
C SER A 48 -16.61 -0.30 0.25
N PRO A 49 -17.50 0.33 -0.55
CA PRO A 49 -17.47 0.20 -2.01
C PRO A 49 -16.09 0.55 -2.61
N THR A 50 -15.45 1.61 -2.09
CA THR A 50 -14.10 2.02 -2.51
C THR A 50 -13.04 0.97 -2.15
N ALA A 51 -13.11 0.38 -0.95
CA ALA A 51 -12.19 -0.68 -0.54
C ALA A 51 -12.36 -1.96 -1.36
N ARG A 52 -13.59 -2.30 -1.77
CA ARG A 52 -13.83 -3.43 -2.69
C ARG A 52 -13.28 -3.13 -4.08
N LYS A 53 -13.49 -1.92 -4.61
CA LYS A 53 -13.02 -1.51 -5.94
C LYS A 53 -11.49 -1.55 -6.07
N TYR A 54 -10.78 -1.08 -5.05
CA TYR A 54 -9.32 -0.95 -5.08
C TYR A 54 -8.60 -2.03 -4.25
N GLY A 55 -9.31 -3.05 -3.80
CA GLY A 55 -8.69 -4.22 -3.19
C GLY A 55 -7.88 -5.00 -4.22
N VAL A 56 -6.67 -5.40 -3.84
CA VAL A 56 -5.82 -6.31 -4.63
C VAL A 56 -6.32 -7.74 -4.44
N SER A 57 -6.59 -8.45 -5.52
CA SER A 57 -7.23 -9.78 -5.49
C SER A 57 -6.34 -10.87 -4.92
N GLY A 58 -5.01 -10.70 -4.93
CA GLY A 58 -4.08 -11.66 -4.37
C GLY A 58 -2.64 -11.42 -4.80
N ARG A 59 -1.79 -12.43 -4.56
CA ARG A 59 -0.34 -12.40 -4.85
C ARG A 59 -0.03 -12.05 -6.30
N ALA A 60 -0.68 -12.71 -7.27
CA ALA A 60 -0.42 -12.48 -8.69
C ALA A 60 -0.74 -11.05 -9.15
N GLU A 61 -1.81 -10.44 -8.61
CA GLU A 61 -2.10 -9.04 -8.91
C GLU A 61 -1.11 -8.09 -8.25
N ALA A 62 -0.67 -8.37 -7.02
CA ALA A 62 0.35 -7.56 -6.34
C ALA A 62 1.70 -7.59 -7.09
N GLU A 63 2.10 -8.76 -7.59
CA GLU A 63 3.28 -8.93 -8.46
C GLU A 63 3.12 -8.13 -9.76
N ALA A 64 1.96 -8.23 -10.41
CA ALA A 64 1.66 -7.45 -11.62
C ALA A 64 1.64 -5.94 -11.35
N TYR A 65 1.13 -5.50 -10.20
CA TYR A 65 1.13 -4.10 -9.77
C TYR A 65 2.56 -3.59 -9.63
N LEU A 66 3.43 -4.36 -8.96
CA LEU A 66 4.82 -3.98 -8.74
C LEU A 66 5.63 -3.95 -10.05
N ALA A 67 5.35 -4.87 -10.97
CA ALA A 67 5.99 -4.92 -12.29
C ALA A 67 5.42 -3.89 -13.29
N HIS A 68 4.29 -3.26 -12.99
CA HIS A 68 3.63 -2.34 -13.91
C HIS A 68 4.46 -1.04 -14.10
N PRO A 69 4.68 -0.56 -15.33
CA PRO A 69 5.63 0.52 -15.64
C PRO A 69 5.31 1.89 -15.00
N VAL A 70 4.03 2.15 -14.67
CA VAL A 70 3.61 3.35 -13.94
C VAL A 70 3.43 3.10 -12.44
N LEU A 71 2.64 2.08 -12.06
CA LEU A 71 2.28 1.82 -10.67
C LEU A 71 3.46 1.36 -9.83
N GLY A 72 4.35 0.51 -10.35
CA GLY A 72 5.54 0.04 -9.64
C GLY A 72 6.44 1.18 -9.16
N PRO A 73 6.93 2.06 -10.06
CA PRO A 73 7.72 3.23 -9.68
C PRO A 73 7.01 4.14 -8.67
N ARG A 74 5.70 4.40 -8.86
CA ARG A 74 4.90 5.21 -7.93
C ARG A 74 4.79 4.57 -6.55
N LEU A 75 4.63 3.24 -6.49
CA LEU A 75 4.52 2.50 -5.24
C LEU A 75 5.82 2.59 -4.44
N LEU A 76 6.95 2.40 -5.11
CA LEU A 76 8.27 2.50 -4.50
C LEU A 76 8.57 3.92 -4.03
N GLU A 77 8.25 4.93 -4.84
CA GLU A 77 8.46 6.33 -4.49
C GLU A 77 7.68 6.73 -3.22
N ILE A 78 6.39 6.38 -3.14
CA ILE A 78 5.57 6.79 -2.00
C ILE A 78 5.87 5.97 -0.74
N ALA A 79 6.25 4.70 -0.89
CA ALA A 79 6.73 3.89 0.22
C ALA A 79 8.07 4.43 0.78
N ALA A 80 8.99 4.85 -0.10
CA ALA A 80 10.23 5.49 0.30
C ALA A 80 10.00 6.85 0.97
N ALA A 81 9.05 7.64 0.47
CA ALA A 81 8.67 8.90 1.10
C ALA A 81 8.12 8.68 2.53
N ALA A 82 7.27 7.68 2.73
CA ALA A 82 6.79 7.32 4.06
C ALA A 82 7.95 6.85 4.96
N LEU A 83 8.84 6.00 4.44
CA LEU A 83 10.01 5.52 5.18
C LEU A 83 10.96 6.66 5.60
N ALA A 84 11.01 7.77 4.84
CA ALA A 84 11.84 8.92 5.15
C ALA A 84 11.27 9.86 6.24
N VAL A 85 10.01 9.70 6.67
CA VAL A 85 9.40 10.61 7.67
C VAL A 85 9.94 10.35 9.07
N GLU A 86 10.79 11.22 9.60
CA GLU A 86 11.40 11.04 10.93
C GLU A 86 10.50 11.51 12.08
N GLY A 87 10.70 10.92 13.27
CA GLY A 87 10.10 11.40 14.53
C GLY A 87 8.57 11.28 14.62
N ARG A 88 7.93 10.48 13.76
CA ARG A 88 6.47 10.28 13.71
C ARG A 88 6.12 8.81 13.65
N THR A 89 5.03 8.44 14.30
CA THR A 89 4.44 7.09 14.20
C THR A 89 3.59 6.96 12.92
N ALA A 90 3.19 5.75 12.54
CA ALA A 90 2.24 5.56 11.45
C ALA A 90 0.90 6.26 11.73
N PHE A 91 0.47 6.27 13.00
CA PHE A 91 -0.72 6.99 13.43
C PHE A 91 -0.58 8.50 13.23
N ASP A 92 0.57 9.10 13.55
CA ASP A 92 0.79 10.54 13.36
C ASP A 92 0.77 10.95 11.88
N VAL A 93 1.26 10.08 10.99
CA VAL A 93 1.33 10.34 9.55
C VAL A 93 -0.01 10.07 8.87
N PHE A 94 -0.63 8.93 9.12
CA PHE A 94 -1.78 8.45 8.35
C PHE A 94 -3.12 8.60 9.10
N GLY A 95 -3.09 8.69 10.43
CA GLY A 95 -4.28 8.64 11.27
C GLY A 95 -4.96 7.27 11.24
N THR A 96 -5.97 7.09 12.09
CA THR A 96 -6.82 5.89 12.06
C THR A 96 -7.98 6.06 11.09
N PRO A 97 -8.36 5.03 10.31
CA PRO A 97 -7.82 3.66 10.27
C PRO A 97 -6.72 3.43 9.21
N ASP A 98 -6.11 4.50 8.68
CA ASP A 98 -5.16 4.40 7.58
C ASP A 98 -3.77 3.90 8.03
N ASP A 99 -3.40 4.07 9.29
CA ASP A 99 -2.24 3.44 9.92
C ASP A 99 -2.25 1.90 9.78
N LEU A 100 -3.40 1.26 10.05
CA LEU A 100 -3.56 -0.18 9.89
C LEU A 100 -3.55 -0.61 8.42
N LYS A 101 -4.04 0.25 7.52
CA LYS A 101 -3.98 0.02 6.07
C LYS A 101 -2.55 0.07 5.56
N LEU A 102 -1.70 0.95 6.10
CA LEU A 102 -0.28 0.98 5.80
C LEU A 102 0.38 -0.35 6.16
N ARG A 103 0.08 -0.91 7.34
CA ARG A 103 0.59 -2.23 7.75
C ARG A 103 0.14 -3.33 6.79
N SER A 104 -1.14 -3.34 6.42
CA SER A 104 -1.70 -4.31 5.47
C SER A 104 -1.04 -4.22 4.10
N PHE A 105 -0.87 -2.99 3.60
CA PHE A 105 -0.16 -2.69 2.35
C PHE A 105 1.28 -3.20 2.40
N ALA A 106 2.03 -2.81 3.44
CA ALA A 106 3.45 -3.15 3.54
C ALA A 106 3.63 -4.67 3.67
N THR A 107 2.73 -5.35 4.40
CA THR A 107 2.69 -6.81 4.48
C THR A 107 2.47 -7.45 3.11
N LEU A 108 1.46 -6.99 2.35
CA LEU A 108 1.17 -7.53 1.02
C LEU A 108 2.38 -7.39 0.09
N PHE A 109 2.97 -6.21 0.01
CA PHE A 109 4.06 -5.97 -0.93
C PHE A 109 5.40 -6.54 -0.47
N ALA A 110 5.65 -6.66 0.83
CA ALA A 110 6.79 -7.41 1.36
C ALA A 110 6.73 -8.89 0.97
N ARG A 111 5.53 -9.47 0.80
CA ARG A 111 5.38 -10.86 0.37
C ARG A 111 5.70 -11.11 -1.10
N VAL A 112 5.68 -10.09 -1.95
CA VAL A 112 5.92 -10.22 -3.40
C VAL A 112 7.20 -9.52 -3.87
N ALA A 113 7.78 -8.63 -3.06
CA ALA A 113 9.04 -7.99 -3.35
C ALA A 113 10.24 -8.85 -2.89
N PRO A 114 11.45 -8.63 -3.43
CA PRO A 114 12.68 -9.24 -2.92
C PRO A 114 12.96 -8.86 -1.45
N PRO A 115 13.71 -9.71 -0.70
CA PRO A 115 14.14 -9.39 0.67
C PRO A 115 14.89 -8.06 0.76
N GLY A 116 14.73 -7.36 1.88
CA GLY A 116 15.29 -6.02 2.12
C GLY A 116 14.50 -4.89 1.46
N SER A 117 13.31 -5.18 0.92
CA SER A 117 12.47 -4.18 0.25
C SER A 117 12.07 -3.02 1.16
N VAL A 118 11.70 -1.89 0.55
CA VAL A 118 11.15 -0.73 1.26
C VAL A 118 9.91 -1.10 2.10
N PHE A 119 9.16 -2.12 1.70
CA PHE A 119 7.97 -2.58 2.42
C PHE A 119 8.33 -3.28 3.74
N GLU A 120 9.37 -4.12 3.74
CA GLU A 120 9.91 -4.70 4.99
C GLU A 120 10.48 -3.62 5.91
N GLN A 121 11.14 -2.61 5.34
CA GLN A 121 11.67 -1.48 6.11
C GLN A 121 10.55 -0.63 6.73
N LEU A 122 9.44 -0.42 6.02
CA LEU A 122 8.25 0.23 6.58
C LEU A 122 7.68 -0.57 7.76
N LEU A 123 7.60 -1.90 7.64
CA LEU A 123 7.16 -2.77 8.74
C LEU A 123 8.08 -2.67 9.95
N ALA A 124 9.40 -2.75 9.73
CA ALA A 124 10.40 -2.59 10.79
C ALA A 124 10.29 -1.23 11.49
N LYS A 125 10.12 -0.15 10.73
CA LYS A 125 10.05 1.21 11.26
C LYS A 125 8.76 1.49 12.03
N TYR A 126 7.61 1.12 11.48
CA TYR A 126 6.31 1.58 11.96
C TYR A 126 5.55 0.55 12.79
N PHE A 127 5.94 -0.72 12.70
CA PHE A 127 5.18 -1.83 13.27
C PHE A 127 6.09 -2.89 13.90
N ASP A 128 7.31 -2.54 14.33
CA ASP A 128 8.28 -3.45 14.96
C ASP A 128 8.61 -4.71 14.13
N GLY A 129 8.44 -4.65 12.81
CA GLY A 129 8.61 -5.79 11.90
C GLY A 129 7.41 -6.73 11.83
N GLU A 130 6.34 -6.44 12.59
CA GLU A 130 5.16 -7.29 12.69
C GLU A 130 4.25 -7.20 11.45
N LEU A 131 4.00 -8.35 10.84
CA LEU A 131 3.15 -8.49 9.66
C LEU A 131 1.66 -8.40 10.03
N ASP A 132 0.82 -7.89 9.13
CA ASP A 132 -0.64 -7.92 9.28
C ASP A 132 -1.17 -9.35 9.12
N THR A 133 -1.64 -9.93 10.22
CA THR A 133 -2.08 -11.34 10.27
C THR A 133 -3.28 -11.63 9.38
N ARG A 134 -4.18 -10.65 9.18
CA ARG A 134 -5.33 -10.80 8.28
C ARG A 134 -4.88 -10.86 6.82
N THR A 135 -3.92 -10.03 6.42
CA THR A 135 -3.29 -10.07 5.10
C THR A 135 -2.64 -11.44 4.86
N LEU A 136 -1.88 -11.97 5.83
CA LEU A 136 -1.28 -13.30 5.71
C LEU A 136 -2.33 -14.41 5.54
N ARG A 137 -3.41 -14.37 6.32
CA ARG A 137 -4.51 -15.35 6.20
C ARG A 137 -5.15 -15.31 4.81
N LEU A 138 -5.39 -14.12 4.27
CA LEU A 138 -5.97 -13.95 2.92
C LEU A 138 -5.01 -14.42 1.81
N LEU A 139 -3.71 -14.41 2.05
CA LEU A 139 -2.70 -15.00 1.15
C LEU A 139 -2.56 -16.52 1.31
N GLY A 140 -3.23 -17.14 2.29
CA GLY A 140 -3.08 -18.56 2.60
C GLY A 140 -1.80 -18.89 3.40
N GLU A 141 -1.17 -17.88 4.02
CA GLU A 141 0.09 -18.00 4.76
C GLU A 141 -0.09 -17.90 6.29
N GLY A 142 -1.30 -17.60 6.75
CA GLY A 142 -1.65 -17.55 8.17
C GLY A 142 -2.19 -18.90 8.64
N ARG A 143 -1.60 -19.44 9.72
CA ARG A 143 -2.12 -20.61 10.45
C ARG A 143 -3.41 -20.26 11.21
#